data_AF-A0A8R1I5W0-F1
#
_entry.id   AF-A0A8R1I5W0-F1
#
_cell.length_a   1.000
_cell.length_b   1.000
_cell.length_c   1.000
_cell.angle_alpha   90.00
_cell.angle_beta   90.00
_cell.angle_gamma   90.00
#
_symmetry.space_group_name_H-M   'P 1'
#
loop_
_entity.id
_entity.type
_entity.pdbx_description
1 polymer ?
#
loop_
_entity_poly.entity_id
_entity_poly.type
_entity_poly.pdbx_seq_one_letter_code
_entity_poly.pdbx_strand_id
1 'polypeptide(L)'
;MNGAVERFNRTIQTVLKKITIIPAEWDEKLPYAVFAYNSCRHEATGESPHFIMYGRDARIPLKTDLEEQVGRYQVDVDEYKYRHAEQMNFAQAEARKQVEREQDGAKKWFDKKNKVAERKFPVVGDRILVKILSIQYSCRLP
;
A
#
# COMPACT_ATOMS: atom_id res chain seq x y z
N MET A 1 1.90 13.07 -5.41
CA MET A 1 0.62 12.32 -5.45
C MET A 1 0.80 10.82 -5.72
N ASN A 2 2.02 10.24 -5.79
CA ASN A 2 2.23 8.81 -6.11
C ASN A 2 2.91 7.97 -5.01
N GLY A 3 3.01 8.48 -3.78
CA GLY A 3 3.80 7.84 -2.72
C GLY A 3 3.34 6.43 -2.32
N ALA A 4 2.04 6.12 -2.45
CA ALA A 4 1.52 4.78 -2.16
C ALA A 4 1.98 3.76 -3.20
N VAL A 5 1.88 4.11 -4.49
CA VAL A 5 2.34 3.27 -5.62
C VAL A 5 3.85 3.10 -5.57
N GLU A 6 4.61 4.15 -5.25
CA GLU A 6 6.06 4.07 -5.11
C GLU A 6 6.50 3.14 -3.98
N ARG A 7 5.81 3.18 -2.83
CA ARG A 7 6.06 2.23 -1.72
C ARG A 7 5.72 0.81 -2.13
N PHE A 8 4.57 0.60 -2.78
CA PHE A 8 4.17 -0.70 -3.30
C PHE A 8 5.24 -1.27 -4.25
N ASN A 9 5.62 -0.51 -5.28
CA ASN A 9 6.61 -0.92 -6.26
C ASN A 9 7.96 -1.24 -5.61
N ARG A 10 8.38 -0.45 -4.62
CA ARG A 10 9.61 -0.70 -3.86
C ARG A 10 9.55 -2.02 -3.09
N THR A 11 8.43 -2.32 -2.45
CA THR A 11 8.25 -3.57 -1.72
C THR A 11 8.27 -4.76 -2.67
N ILE A 12 7.53 -4.70 -3.79
CA ILE A 12 7.54 -5.76 -4.80
C ILE A 12 8.94 -5.99 -5.37
N GLN A 13 9.67 -4.93 -5.71
CA GLN A 13 11.05 -5.04 -6.16
C GLN A 13 11.95 -5.69 -5.09
N THR A 14 11.74 -5.38 -3.81
CA THR A 14 12.51 -5.98 -2.71
C THR A 14 12.22 -7.47 -2.57
N VAL A 15 10.96 -7.88 -2.71
CA VAL A 15 10.57 -9.30 -2.69
C VAL A 15 11.16 -10.03 -3.90
N LEU A 16 11.01 -9.47 -5.10
CA LEU A 16 11.56 -10.03 -6.34
C LEU A 16 13.07 -10.26 -6.25
N LYS A 17 13.82 -9.29 -5.73
CA LYS A 17 15.27 -9.42 -5.51
C LYS A 17 15.65 -10.58 -4.60
N LYS A 18 14.76 -11.00 -3.69
CA LYS A 18 15.01 -12.12 -2.78
C LYS A 18 14.66 -13.48 -3.38
N ILE A 19 13.63 -13.53 -4.22
CA ILE A 19 13.10 -14.79 -4.76
C ILE A 19 13.62 -15.12 -6.18
N THR A 20 14.16 -14.12 -6.88
CA THR A 20 14.69 -14.27 -8.24
C THR A 20 16.17 -14.60 -8.18
N ILE A 21 16.52 -15.82 -8.58
CA ILE A 21 17.92 -16.28 -8.64
C ILE A 21 18.53 -15.88 -9.99
N ILE A 22 17.80 -16.12 -11.08
CA ILE A 22 18.18 -15.76 -12.44
C ILE A 22 17.41 -14.51 -12.83
N PRO A 23 18.06 -13.37 -13.15
CA PRO A 23 17.37 -12.11 -13.42
C PRO A 23 16.33 -12.18 -14.55
N ALA A 24 16.48 -13.12 -15.50
CA ALA A 24 15.55 -13.30 -16.60
C ALA A 24 14.20 -13.90 -16.18
N GLU A 25 14.11 -14.57 -15.02
CA GLU A 25 12.87 -15.22 -14.53
C GLU A 25 11.98 -14.28 -13.68
N TRP A 26 12.29 -12.99 -13.65
CA TRP A 26 11.62 -12.04 -12.76
C TRP A 26 10.10 -11.97 -12.99
N ASP A 27 9.67 -12.15 -14.24
CA ASP A 27 8.28 -12.14 -14.68
C ASP A 27 7.54 -13.40 -14.22
N GLU A 28 8.19 -14.56 -14.23
CA GLU A 28 7.65 -15.79 -13.64
C GLU A 28 7.52 -15.68 -12.11
N LYS A 29 8.45 -14.99 -11.45
CA LYS A 29 8.41 -14.79 -9.99
C LYS A 29 7.44 -13.70 -9.53
N LEU A 30 7.04 -12.80 -10.44
CA LEU A 30 6.19 -11.65 -10.12
C LEU A 30 4.82 -12.03 -9.52
N PRO A 31 4.05 -13.00 -10.06
CA PRO A 31 2.79 -13.43 -9.46
C PRO A 31 2.93 -13.88 -8.01
N TYR A 32 4.02 -14.59 -7.68
CA TYR A 32 4.30 -15.05 -6.32
C TYR A 32 4.64 -13.89 -5.38
N ALA A 33 5.41 -12.91 -5.85
CA ALA A 33 5.72 -11.71 -5.07
C ALA A 33 4.47 -10.89 -4.75
N VAL A 34 3.59 -10.70 -5.75
CA VAL A 34 2.31 -10.00 -5.58
C VAL A 34 1.37 -10.76 -4.65
N PHE A 35 1.29 -12.09 -4.80
CA PHE A 35 0.48 -12.91 -3.91
C PHE A 35 0.95 -12.80 -2.46
N ALA A 36 2.24 -12.96 -2.20
CA ALA A 36 2.81 -12.83 -0.86
C ALA A 36 2.53 -11.44 -0.26
N TYR A 37 2.69 -10.38 -1.05
CA TYR A 37 2.36 -9.02 -0.62
C TYR A 37 0.88 -8.87 -0.23
N ASN A 38 -0.03 -9.45 -1.00
CA ASN A 38 -1.47 -9.36 -0.76
C ASN A 38 -1.96 -10.25 0.40
N SER A 39 -1.28 -11.36 0.67
CA SER A 39 -1.64 -12.29 1.75
C SER A 39 -0.99 -11.97 3.09
N CYS A 40 0.10 -11.20 3.10
CA CYS A 40 0.80 -10.84 4.35
C CYS A 40 0.15 -9.63 5.03
N ARG A 41 0.14 -9.65 6.37
CA ARG A 41 -0.29 -8.53 7.22
C ARG A 41 0.63 -7.32 7.00
N HIS A 42 0.06 -6.14 6.77
CA HIS A 42 0.83 -4.89 6.67
C HIS A 42 0.77 -4.12 7.97
N GLU A 43 1.89 -3.50 8.37
CA GLU A 43 1.95 -2.69 9.60
C GLU A 43 1.02 -1.47 9.55
N ALA A 44 0.88 -0.86 8.36
CA ALA A 44 0.07 0.34 8.16
C ALA A 44 -1.43 0.12 8.40
N THR A 45 -1.93 -1.06 8.07
CA THR A 45 -3.35 -1.42 8.17
C THR A 45 -3.64 -2.41 9.28
N GLY A 46 -2.61 -3.08 9.80
CA GLY A 46 -2.76 -4.16 10.77
C GLY A 46 -3.42 -5.42 10.19
N GLU A 47 -3.67 -5.49 8.89
CA GLU A 47 -4.30 -6.63 8.21
C GLU A 47 -3.72 -6.84 6.81
N SER A 48 -3.98 -7.99 6.19
CA SER A 48 -3.55 -8.25 4.82
C SER A 48 -4.40 -7.47 3.81
N PRO A 49 -3.83 -7.00 2.68
CA PRO A 49 -4.61 -6.35 1.62
C PRO A 49 -5.76 -7.22 1.11
N HIS A 50 -5.54 -8.54 1.01
CA HIS A 50 -6.57 -9.48 0.59
C HIS A 50 -7.73 -9.53 1.59
N PHE A 51 -7.43 -9.58 2.90
CA PHE A 51 -8.44 -9.57 3.95
C PHE A 51 -9.25 -8.27 3.95
N ILE A 52 -8.60 -7.13 3.77
CA ILE A 52 -9.30 -5.83 3.72
C ILE A 52 -10.25 -5.74 2.50
N MET A 53 -9.87 -6.37 1.39
CA MET A 53 -10.65 -6.33 0.15
C MET A 53 -11.78 -7.37 0.11
N TYR A 54 -11.57 -8.54 0.69
CA TYR A 54 -12.46 -9.70 0.53
C TYR A 54 -12.99 -10.28 1.86
N GLY A 55 -12.59 -9.74 3.01
CA GLY A 55 -13.08 -10.14 4.33
C GLY A 55 -12.70 -11.55 4.76
N ARG A 56 -11.72 -12.15 4.08
CA ARG A 56 -11.24 -13.50 4.31
C ARG A 56 -9.76 -13.58 3.96
N ASP A 57 -9.06 -14.52 4.57
CA ASP A 57 -7.66 -14.75 4.24
C ASP A 57 -7.49 -15.39 2.86
N ALA A 58 -6.36 -15.08 2.22
CA ALA A 58 -5.99 -15.67 0.95
C ALA A 58 -5.76 -17.17 1.12
N ARG A 59 -6.50 -17.99 0.36
CA ARG A 59 -6.33 -19.45 0.37
C ARG A 59 -5.01 -19.83 -0.29
N ILE A 60 -4.21 -20.64 0.39
CA ILE A 60 -2.96 -21.18 -0.11
C ILE A 60 -3.15 -22.71 -0.20
N PRO A 61 -2.76 -23.39 -1.29
CA PRO A 61 -2.95 -24.85 -1.41
C PRO A 61 -2.36 -25.67 -0.26
N LEU A 62 -1.34 -25.16 0.42
CA LEU A 62 -0.73 -25.78 1.59
C LEU A 62 -1.58 -25.62 2.87
N LYS A 63 -2.42 -24.58 2.92
CA LYS A 63 -3.43 -24.31 3.94
C LYS A 63 -4.81 -24.68 3.40
N THR A 64 -4.95 -25.83 2.76
CA THR A 64 -6.28 -26.43 2.64
C THR A 64 -6.67 -26.78 4.06
N ASP A 65 -7.58 -25.99 4.63
CA ASP A 65 -8.07 -26.21 5.98
C ASP A 65 -8.50 -27.66 6.10
N LEU A 66 -7.97 -28.39 7.08
CA LEU A 66 -8.46 -29.72 7.44
C LEU A 66 -9.98 -29.69 7.77
N GLU A 67 -10.53 -28.49 7.97
CA GLU A 67 -11.95 -28.19 8.15
C GLU A 67 -12.79 -28.24 6.87
N GLU A 68 -12.21 -28.32 5.66
CA GLU A 68 -12.99 -28.48 4.41
C GLU A 68 -13.63 -29.89 4.30
N GLN A 69 -13.42 -30.77 5.29
CA GLN A 69 -14.22 -32.00 5.50
C GLN A 69 -15.57 -31.77 6.18
N VAL A 70 -15.97 -30.52 6.46
CA VAL A 70 -17.33 -30.23 6.92
C VAL A 70 -18.25 -30.23 5.70
N GLY A 71 -19.00 -31.33 5.53
CA GLY A 71 -19.89 -31.59 4.39
C GLY A 71 -20.86 -30.43 4.10
N ARG A 72 -21.35 -30.37 2.85
CA ARG A 72 -22.29 -29.35 2.32
C ARG A 72 -23.40 -28.98 3.31
N TYR A 73 -23.16 -28.01 4.18
CA TYR A 73 -24.22 -27.31 4.89
C TYR A 73 -24.84 -26.32 3.90
N GLN A 74 -26.16 -26.37 3.75
CA GLN A 74 -26.92 -25.31 3.10
C GLN A 74 -26.86 -24.09 4.01
N VAL A 75 -25.85 -23.25 3.81
CA VAL A 75 -25.76 -21.95 4.48
C VAL A 75 -26.74 -21.02 3.79
N ASP A 76 -27.64 -20.39 4.55
CA ASP A 76 -28.44 -19.29 4.03
C ASP A 76 -27.48 -18.20 3.52
N VAL A 77 -27.51 -18.01 2.21
CA VAL A 77 -26.59 -17.13 1.50
C VAL A 77 -26.79 -15.68 1.97
N ASP A 78 -28.00 -15.29 2.37
CA ASP A 78 -28.27 -13.92 2.79
C ASP A 78 -27.80 -13.66 4.23
N GLU A 79 -27.94 -14.62 5.15
CA GLU A 79 -27.34 -14.55 6.49
C GLU A 79 -25.80 -14.49 6.41
N TYR A 80 -25.21 -15.32 5.54
CA TYR A 80 -23.76 -15.31 5.30
C TYR A 80 -23.28 -13.95 4.77
N LYS A 81 -23.96 -13.39 3.75
CA LYS A 81 -23.62 -12.07 3.20
C LYS A 81 -23.69 -10.99 4.28
N TYR A 82 -24.73 -11.00 5.12
CA TYR A 82 -24.90 -10.00 6.16
C TYR A 82 -23.76 -10.06 7.19
N ARG A 83 -23.48 -11.26 7.73
CA ARG A 83 -22.36 -11.47 8.67
C ARG A 83 -21.02 -11.10 8.05
N HIS A 84 -20.81 -11.45 6.80
CA HIS A 84 -19.58 -11.13 6.08
C HIS A 84 -19.43 -9.61 5.87
N ALA A 85 -20.51 -8.91 5.52
CA ALA A 85 -20.53 -7.46 5.39
C ALA A 85 -20.26 -6.76 6.73
N GLU A 86 -20.82 -7.27 7.83
CA GLU A 86 -20.55 -6.75 9.17
C GLU A 86 -19.08 -6.92 9.57
N GLN A 87 -18.51 -8.11 9.36
CA GLN A 87 -17.09 -8.38 9.59
C GLN A 87 -16.19 -7.47 8.73
N MET A 88 -16.55 -7.26 7.47
CA MET A 88 -15.86 -6.35 6.56
C MET A 88 -15.89 -4.90 7.04
N ASN A 89 -17.05 -4.41 7.46
CA ASN A 89 -17.18 -3.06 8.00
C ASN A 89 -16.33 -2.87 9.26
N PHE A 90 -16.32 -3.88 10.14
CA PHE A 90 -15.48 -3.86 11.34
C PHE A 90 -13.98 -3.83 10.99
N ALA A 91 -13.53 -4.73 10.12
CA ALA A 91 -12.14 -4.79 9.67
C ALA A 91 -11.69 -3.49 9.00
N GLN A 92 -12.53 -2.90 8.14
CA GLN A 92 -12.25 -1.62 7.50
C GLN A 92 -12.21 -0.47 8.50
N ALA A 93 -13.08 -0.46 9.52
CA ALA A 93 -13.07 0.55 10.55
C ALA A 93 -11.78 0.51 11.39
N GLU A 94 -11.34 -0.68 11.78
CA GLU A 94 -10.07 -0.86 12.50
C GLU A 94 -8.86 -0.51 11.64
N ALA A 95 -8.84 -0.92 10.38
CA ALA A 95 -7.78 -0.55 9.44
C ALA A 95 -7.68 0.97 9.26
N ARG A 96 -8.81 1.69 9.20
CA ARG A 96 -8.83 3.16 9.12
C ARG A 96 -8.21 3.80 10.37
N LYS A 97 -8.58 3.34 11.56
CA LYS A 97 -7.98 3.85 12.82
C LYS A 97 -6.47 3.63 12.84
N GLN A 98 -6.00 2.48 12.37
CA GLN A 98 -4.57 2.18 12.31
C GLN A 98 -3.85 3.09 11.32
N VAL A 99 -4.43 3.28 10.13
CA VAL A 99 -3.87 4.19 9.11
C VAL A 99 -3.80 5.63 9.64
N GLU A 100 -4.82 6.13 10.34
CA GLU A 100 -4.80 7.46 10.95
C GLU A 100 -3.68 7.61 11.97
N ARG A 101 -3.50 6.62 12.86
CA ARG A 101 -2.42 6.63 13.86
C ARG A 101 -1.04 6.67 13.23
N GLU A 102 -0.83 5.87 12.19
CA GLU A 102 0.42 5.84 11.43
C GLU A 102 0.68 7.16 10.71
N GLN A 103 -0.35 7.76 10.10
CA GLN A 103 -0.25 9.07 9.46
C GLN A 103 0.11 10.17 10.45
N ASP A 104 -0.51 10.18 11.64
CA ASP A 104 -0.19 11.13 12.70
C ASP A 104 1.24 10.95 13.23
N GLY A 105 1.68 9.71 13.41
CA GLY A 105 3.05 9.39 13.79
C GLY A 105 4.06 9.88 12.76
N ALA A 106 3.81 9.58 11.48
CA ALA A 106 4.65 10.03 10.36
C ALA A 106 4.71 11.55 10.26
N LYS A 107 3.58 12.24 10.45
CA LYS A 107 3.52 13.71 10.47
C LYS A 107 4.38 14.29 11.59
N LYS A 108 4.20 13.82 12.83
CA LYS A 108 5.00 14.27 13.98
C LYS A 108 6.50 14.07 13.77
N TRP A 109 6.89 12.91 13.23
CA TRP A 109 8.28 12.62 12.92
C TRP A 109 8.83 13.56 11.84
N PHE A 110 8.05 13.78 10.77
CA PHE A 110 8.44 14.67 9.68
C PHE A 110 8.59 16.12 10.16
N ASP A 111 7.65 16.61 10.96
CA ASP A 111 7.65 17.97 11.51
C ASP A 111 8.86 18.20 12.41
N LYS A 112 9.18 17.22 13.27
CA LYS A 112 10.38 17.24 14.13
C LYS A 112 11.67 17.20 13.31
N LYS A 113 11.77 16.30 12.33
CA LYS A 113 12.98 16.13 11.52
C LYS A 113 13.28 17.35 10.64
N ASN A 114 12.25 17.97 10.07
CA ASN A 114 12.40 19.11 9.16
C ASN A 114 12.29 20.48 9.85
N LYS A 115 12.18 20.50 11.19
CA LYS A 115 11.98 21.71 12.00
C LYS A 115 10.91 22.63 11.40
N VAL A 116 9.77 22.05 11.03
CA VAL A 116 8.75 22.76 10.24
C VAL A 116 8.23 24.00 10.96
N ALA A 117 8.18 23.98 12.30
CA ALA A 117 7.80 25.14 13.12
C ALA A 117 8.79 26.34 13.03
N GLU A 118 10.06 26.09 12.70
CA GLU A 118 11.09 27.12 12.52
C GLU A 118 11.20 27.58 11.05
N ARG A 119 10.49 26.94 10.12
CA ARG A 119 10.48 27.35 8.72
C ARG A 119 9.69 28.63 8.56
N LYS A 120 10.38 29.72 8.19
CA LYS A 120 9.72 30.91 7.65
C LYS A 120 9.14 30.56 6.28
N PHE A 121 7.82 30.40 6.23
CA PHE A 121 7.13 30.34 4.95
C PHE A 121 7.15 31.74 4.31
N PRO A 122 7.37 31.84 2.99
CA PRO A 122 7.31 33.12 2.31
C PRO A 122 5.90 33.70 2.44
N VAL A 123 5.80 34.96 2.85
CA VAL A 123 4.56 35.70 2.94
C VAL A 123 4.21 36.21 1.53
N VAL A 124 2.92 36.42 1.25
CA VAL A 124 2.49 37.05 -0.01
C VAL A 124 3.20 38.39 -0.16
N GLY A 125 4.10 38.51 -1.14
CA GLY A 125 4.98 39.68 -1.34
C GLY A 125 6.48 39.38 -1.25
N ASP A 126 6.87 38.23 -0.70
CA ASP A 126 8.28 37.83 -0.63
C ASP A 126 8.83 37.45 -2.00
N ARG A 127 10.04 37.93 -2.31
CA ARG A 127 10.74 37.59 -3.55
C ARG A 127 11.34 36.20 -3.44
N ILE A 128 10.90 35.29 -4.29
CA ILE A 128 11.46 33.94 -4.40
C ILE A 128 12.40 33.85 -5.60
N LEU A 129 13.47 33.07 -5.44
CA LEU A 129 14.44 32.81 -6.50
C LEU A 129 13.90 31.73 -7.42
N VAL A 130 13.55 32.10 -8.65
CA VAL A 130 13.12 31.15 -9.68
C VAL A 130 14.31 30.83 -10.57
N LYS A 131 14.76 29.58 -10.54
CA LYS A 131 15.80 29.09 -11.45
C LYS A 131 15.16 28.83 -12.81
N ILE A 132 15.25 29.79 -13.71
CA ILE A 132 14.89 29.60 -15.13
C ILE A 132 16.07 28.90 -15.79
N LEU A 133 15.87 27.64 -16.19
CA LEU A 133 16.82 26.93 -17.03
C LEU A 133 16.77 27.59 -18.42
N SER A 134 17.87 28.22 -18.84
CA SER A 134 17.98 28.85 -20.15
C SER A 134 17.82 27.79 -21.24
N ILE A 135 16.65 27.76 -21.87
CA ILE A 135 16.51 27.13 -23.17
C ILE A 135 17.23 28.07 -24.14
N GLN A 136 18.44 27.70 -24.55
CA GLN A 136 19.10 28.38 -25.66
C GLN A 136 18.33 28.06 -26.93
N TYR A 137 17.34 28.90 -27.25
CA TYR A 137 16.80 28.95 -28.59
C TYR A 137 17.88 29.58 -29.46
N SER A 138 18.64 28.75 -30.18
CA SER A 138 19.45 29.19 -31.32
C SER A 138 18.49 29.64 -32.43
N CYS A 139 17.89 30.82 -32.29
CA CYS A 139 17.25 31.47 -33.42
C CYS A 139 18.37 32.07 -34.30
N ARG A 140 18.79 31.31 -35.30
CA ARG A 140 19.34 31.91 -36.53
C ARG A 140 18.17 32.57 -37.24
N LEU A 141 18.19 33.90 -37.32
CA LEU A 141 17.41 34.62 -38.32
C LEU A 141 18.31 34.87 -39.54
N PRO A 142 17.72 34.88 -40.76
CA PRO A 142 18.42 34.77 -42.05
C PRO A 142 19.29 35.97 -42.42
#